data_AF-A0A1V6PXL2-F1
#
_entry.id   AF-A0A1V6PXL2-F1
#
_cell.length_a   1.000
_cell.length_b   1.000
_cell.length_c   1.000
_cell.angle_alpha   90.00
_cell.angle_beta   90.00
_cell.angle_gamma   90.00
#
_symmetry.space_group_name_H-M   'P 1'
#
loop_
_entity.id
_entity.type
_entity.pdbx_description
1 polymer ?
#
loop_
_entity_poly.entity_id
_entity_poly.type
_entity_poly.pdbx_seq_one_letter_code
_entity_poly.pdbx_strand_id
1 'polypeptide(L)'
;MTLCKEIPTLKPQYLKDIAPPYPYLLNEVAGWAFLFDDSFDLATVKPEEAAQTFDLYRNVTAGKQPEGEEPPLVAVWRRLLSRLDADSSENTRYRYREYWEWTNQATEREAQQRTNATFPELDEFIAGRRASGGCYQAFDWAEVAGGYELP
;
A
#
# COMPACT_ATOMS: atom_id res chain seq x y z
N MET A 1 23.97 11.60 5.72
CA MET A 1 23.15 12.39 4.78
C MET A 1 21.71 12.18 5.17
N THR A 2 21.18 13.07 6.01
CA THR A 2 19.87 12.90 6.65
C THR A 2 18.80 13.55 5.77
N LEU A 3 18.25 12.78 4.84
CA LEU A 3 16.96 13.08 4.22
C LEU A 3 15.90 12.29 4.99
N CYS A 4 15.61 12.69 6.24
CA CYS A 4 14.27 12.44 6.76
C CYS A 4 13.37 13.40 5.99
N LYS A 5 12.88 12.97 4.82
CA LYS A 5 11.68 13.58 4.26
C LYS A 5 10.63 13.50 5.37
N GLU A 6 10.00 14.62 5.72
CA GLU A 6 8.86 14.57 6.63
C GLU A 6 7.88 13.53 6.09
N ILE A 7 7.55 12.51 6.88
CA ILE A 7 6.51 11.55 6.50
C ILE A 7 5.26 12.38 6.27
N PRO A 8 4.69 12.37 5.05
CA PRO A 8 3.54 13.20 4.74
C PRO A 8 2.40 12.84 5.69
N THR A 9 2.05 13.78 6.56
CA THR A 9 0.83 13.67 7.35
C THR A 9 -0.33 14.13 6.49
N LEU A 10 -1.42 13.36 6.51
CA LEU A 10 -2.67 13.82 5.91
C LEU A 10 -3.07 15.09 6.63
N LYS A 11 -3.13 16.19 5.88
CA LYS A 11 -3.39 17.50 6.46
C LYS A 11 -4.78 17.48 7.14
N PRO A 12 -4.93 18.06 8.35
CA PRO A 12 -6.18 17.98 9.11
C PRO A 12 -7.43 18.42 8.34
N GLN A 13 -7.30 19.35 7.37
CA GLN A 13 -8.43 19.78 6.55
C GLN A 13 -9.06 18.67 5.70
N TYR A 14 -8.32 17.60 5.40
CA TYR A 14 -8.82 16.45 4.65
C TYR A 14 -9.57 15.46 5.54
N LEU A 15 -9.42 15.56 6.85
CA LEU A 15 -9.95 14.62 7.85
C LEU A 15 -10.95 15.28 8.80
N LYS A 16 -11.37 16.52 8.51
CA LYS A 16 -12.15 17.37 9.43
C LYS A 16 -13.49 16.78 9.89
N ASP A 17 -14.05 15.87 9.09
CA ASP A 17 -15.34 15.23 9.35
C ASP A 17 -15.19 13.78 9.86
N ILE A 18 -13.94 13.30 10.01
CA ILE A 18 -13.63 11.93 10.47
C ILE A 18 -13.41 11.94 11.98
N ALA A 19 -14.24 11.21 12.72
CA ALA A 19 -14.14 11.11 14.17
C ALA A 19 -12.92 10.25 14.62
N PRO A 20 -12.32 10.53 15.78
CA PRO A 20 -11.30 9.64 16.36
C PRO A 20 -11.82 8.20 16.55
N PRO A 21 -10.95 7.17 16.42
CA PRO A 21 -9.48 7.24 16.30
C PRO A 21 -8.96 7.29 14.85
N TYR A 22 -9.84 7.34 13.85
CA TYR A 22 -9.48 7.11 12.45
C TYR A 22 -8.47 8.09 11.83
N PRO A 23 -8.42 9.39 12.18
CA PRO A 23 -7.38 10.28 11.65
C PRO A 23 -5.96 9.83 12.03
N TYR A 24 -5.80 9.15 13.17
CA TYR A 24 -4.50 8.57 13.56
C TYR A 24 -4.20 7.30 12.78
N LEU A 25 -5.18 6.41 12.62
CA LEU A 25 -5.03 5.19 11.82
C LEU A 25 -4.67 5.51 10.37
N LEU A 26 -5.34 6.48 9.75
CA LEU A 26 -5.03 6.90 8.38
C LEU A 26 -3.62 7.48 8.23
N ASN A 27 -3.14 8.24 9.22
CA ASN A 27 -1.76 8.73 9.22
C ASN A 27 -0.75 7.59 9.41
N GLU A 28 -1.02 6.61 10.28
CA GLU A 28 -0.16 5.43 10.45
C GLU A 28 -0.09 4.61 9.17
N VAL A 29 -1.23 4.41 8.50
CA VAL A 29 -1.33 3.66 7.24
C VAL A 29 -0.65 4.42 6.10
N ALA A 30 -0.88 5.72 5.97
CA ALA A 30 -0.19 6.55 4.98
C ALA A 30 1.32 6.55 5.21
N GLY A 31 1.78 6.73 6.45
CA GLY A 31 3.20 6.71 6.79
C GLY A 31 3.84 5.35 6.50
N TRP A 32 3.14 4.25 6.79
CA TRP A 32 3.56 2.92 6.42
C TRP A 32 3.67 2.76 4.89
N ALA A 33 2.69 3.26 4.13
CA ALA A 33 2.67 3.14 2.67
C ALA A 33 3.86 3.86 2.02
N PHE A 34 4.26 5.02 2.56
CA PHE A 34 5.49 5.71 2.12
C PHE A 34 6.75 4.90 2.39
N LEU A 35 6.87 4.30 3.58
CA LEU A 35 8.03 3.45 3.90
C LEU A 35 8.07 2.18 3.04
N PHE A 36 6.90 1.62 2.73
CA PHE A 36 6.76 0.51 1.80
C PHE A 36 7.22 0.90 0.40
N ASP A 37 6.72 1.99 -0.17
CA ASP A 37 7.09 2.48 -1.50
C ASP A 37 8.60 2.77 -1.59
N ASP A 38 9.15 3.54 -0.63
CA ASP A 38 10.58 3.88 -0.56
C ASP A 38 11.47 2.62 -0.45
N SER A 39 10.98 1.51 0.11
CA SER A 39 11.74 0.26 0.20
C SER A 39 11.99 -0.40 -1.17
N PHE A 40 11.21 -0.06 -2.19
CA PHE A 40 11.35 -0.54 -3.58
C PHE A 40 11.89 0.53 -4.55
N ASP A 41 11.96 1.79 -4.12
CA ASP A 41 12.40 2.91 -4.94
C ASP A 41 13.93 3.01 -5.06
N LEU A 42 14.67 2.25 -4.25
CA LEU A 42 16.13 2.15 -4.34
C LEU A 42 16.51 1.38 -5.62
N ALA A 43 17.38 1.98 -6.45
CA ALA A 43 17.87 1.46 -7.74
C ALA A 43 18.57 0.08 -7.68
N THR A 44 18.59 -0.57 -6.52
CA THR A 44 19.32 -1.81 -6.22
C THR A 44 18.41 -3.00 -5.95
N VAL A 45 17.10 -2.83 -5.83
CA VAL A 45 16.19 -3.96 -5.57
C VAL A 45 16.05 -4.79 -6.84
N LYS A 46 16.41 -6.08 -6.76
CA LYS A 46 16.22 -7.01 -7.88
C LYS A 46 14.74 -7.39 -8.01
N PRO A 47 14.24 -7.63 -9.23
CA PRO A 47 12.85 -8.04 -9.44
C PRO A 47 12.45 -9.26 -8.61
N GLU A 48 13.32 -10.25 -8.44
CA GLU A 48 13.02 -11.47 -7.67
C GLU A 48 12.89 -11.19 -6.16
N GLU A 49 13.74 -10.31 -5.62
CA GLU A 49 13.71 -9.91 -4.21
C GLU A 49 12.44 -9.07 -3.92
N ALA A 50 12.05 -8.22 -4.86
CA ALA A 50 10.79 -7.48 -4.80
C ALA A 50 9.58 -8.44 -4.83
N ALA A 51 9.56 -9.41 -5.75
CA ALA A 51 8.48 -10.38 -5.89
C ALA A 51 8.27 -11.21 -4.59
N GLN A 52 9.36 -11.70 -3.99
CA GLN A 52 9.30 -12.41 -2.70
C GLN A 52 8.69 -11.54 -1.59
N THR A 53 9.07 -10.27 -1.57
CA THR A 53 8.53 -9.32 -0.58
C THR A 53 7.05 -9.04 -0.84
N PHE A 54 6.61 -8.88 -2.09
CA PHE A 54 5.20 -8.72 -2.42
C PHE A 54 4.38 -9.96 -2.09
N ASP A 55 4.93 -11.17 -2.20
CA ASP A 55 4.24 -12.40 -1.80
C ASP A 55 3.98 -12.43 -0.29
N LEU A 56 4.88 -11.91 0.53
CA LEU A 56 4.63 -11.74 1.98
C LEU A 56 3.46 -10.79 2.23
N TYR A 57 3.44 -9.62 1.57
CA TYR A 57 2.34 -8.67 1.70
C TYR A 57 1.02 -9.22 1.17
N ARG A 58 1.03 -9.93 0.04
CA ARG A 58 -0.13 -10.62 -0.53
C ARG A 58 -0.69 -11.64 0.45
N ASN A 59 0.17 -12.45 1.08
CA ASN A 59 -0.25 -13.45 2.05
C ASN A 59 -0.87 -12.80 3.30
N VAL A 60 -0.24 -11.75 3.84
CA VAL A 60 -0.79 -11.00 4.97
C VAL A 60 -2.13 -10.35 4.62
N THR A 61 -2.23 -9.72 3.44
CA THR A 61 -3.46 -9.12 2.93
C THR A 61 -4.57 -10.15 2.66
N ALA A 62 -4.20 -11.41 2.38
CA ALA A 62 -5.12 -12.53 2.29
C ALA A 62 -5.48 -13.16 3.66
N GLY A 63 -4.98 -12.62 4.78
CA GLY A 63 -5.23 -13.11 6.14
C GLY A 63 -4.39 -14.33 6.54
N LYS A 64 -3.34 -14.66 5.77
CA LYS A 64 -2.43 -15.75 6.10
C LYS A 64 -1.33 -15.26 7.05
N GLN A 65 -0.89 -16.16 7.93
CA GLN A 65 0.29 -15.90 8.75
C GLN A 65 1.56 -16.16 7.92
N PRO A 66 2.55 -15.27 7.93
CA PRO A 66 3.84 -15.55 7.31
C PRO A 66 4.53 -16.71 8.03
N GLU A 67 5.24 -17.54 7.28
CA GLU A 67 6.08 -18.60 7.82
C GLU A 67 7.48 -18.03 8.14
N GLY A 68 8.00 -18.29 9.34
CA GLY A 68 9.34 -17.86 9.74
C GLY A 68 9.42 -16.45 10.36
N GLU A 69 10.57 -15.80 10.22
CA GLU A 69 10.80 -14.45 10.75
C GLU A 69 10.10 -13.41 9.87
N GLU A 70 9.14 -12.70 10.46
CA GLU A 70 8.35 -11.66 9.78
C GLU A 70 9.16 -10.35 9.72
N PRO A 71 9.37 -9.74 8.54
CA PRO A 71 10.03 -8.44 8.44
C PRO A 71 9.25 -7.36 9.22
N PRO A 72 9.92 -6.39 9.88
CA PRO A 72 9.24 -5.38 10.70
C PRO A 72 8.13 -4.61 9.96
N LEU A 73 8.35 -4.29 8.67
CA LEU A 73 7.36 -3.56 7.88
C LEU A 73 6.12 -4.40 7.56
N VAL A 74 6.28 -5.73 7.43
CA VAL A 74 5.18 -6.70 7.27
C VAL A 74 4.42 -6.86 8.59
N ALA A 75 5.12 -6.92 9.72
CA ALA A 75 4.48 -6.99 11.05
C ALA A 75 3.63 -5.76 11.36
N VAL A 76 4.14 -4.56 11.04
CA VAL A 76 3.38 -3.30 11.14
C VAL A 76 2.17 -3.36 10.20
N TRP A 77 2.36 -3.85 8.96
CA TRP A 77 1.27 -3.98 8.01
C TRP A 77 0.13 -4.83 8.52
N ARG A 78 0.44 -6.03 9.00
CA ARG A 78 -0.54 -6.97 9.57
C ARG A 78 -1.34 -6.35 10.71
N ARG A 79 -0.68 -5.57 11.58
CA ARG A 79 -1.35 -4.86 12.68
C ARG A 79 -2.28 -3.76 12.17
N LEU A 80 -1.85 -2.97 11.19
CA LEU A 80 -2.67 -1.91 10.60
C LEU A 80 -3.86 -2.48 9.85
N LEU A 81 -3.63 -3.52 9.05
CA LEU A 81 -4.68 -4.24 8.33
C LEU A 81 -5.73 -4.81 9.28
N SER A 82 -5.32 -5.45 10.37
CA SER A 82 -6.28 -5.94 11.38
C SER A 82 -7.16 -4.84 11.96
N ARG A 83 -6.67 -3.59 12.05
CA ARG A 83 -7.47 -2.45 12.53
C ARG A 83 -8.39 -1.91 11.45
N LEU A 84 -7.96 -1.89 10.19
CA LEU A 84 -8.83 -1.55 9.06
C LEU A 84 -9.94 -2.58 8.88
N ASP A 85 -9.59 -3.87 8.94
CA ASP A 85 -10.51 -4.99 8.70
C ASP A 85 -11.62 -5.10 9.76
N ALA A 86 -11.35 -4.64 10.99
CA ALA A 86 -12.31 -4.66 12.09
C ALA A 86 -13.59 -3.87 11.78
N ASP A 87 -13.44 -2.77 11.03
CA ASP A 87 -14.52 -1.86 10.65
C ASP A 87 -14.90 -1.96 9.17
N SER A 88 -14.25 -2.86 8.42
CA SER A 88 -14.51 -3.07 6.99
C SER A 88 -15.59 -4.12 6.73
N SER A 89 -16.39 -3.90 5.69
CA SER A 89 -17.28 -4.93 5.15
C SER A 89 -16.50 -6.02 4.41
N GLU A 90 -17.16 -7.13 4.08
CA GLU A 90 -16.54 -8.17 3.24
C GLU A 90 -16.22 -7.65 1.83
N ASN A 91 -17.06 -6.76 1.29
CA ASN A 91 -16.86 -6.18 -0.03
C ASN A 91 -15.68 -5.21 -0.03
N THR A 92 -15.57 -4.33 0.97
CA THR A 92 -14.36 -3.50 1.16
C THR A 92 -13.10 -4.36 1.23
N ARG A 93 -13.09 -5.43 2.04
CA ARG A 93 -11.95 -6.36 2.12
C ARG A 93 -11.66 -7.10 0.81
N TYR A 94 -12.68 -7.32 -0.02
CA TYR A 94 -12.49 -7.91 -1.35
C TYR A 94 -11.82 -6.92 -2.30
N ARG A 95 -12.38 -5.70 -2.47
CA ARG A 95 -11.79 -4.63 -3.31
C ARG A 95 -10.35 -4.36 -2.92
N TYR A 96 -10.12 -4.30 -1.61
CA TYR A 96 -8.80 -4.06 -1.05
C TYR A 96 -7.75 -5.07 -1.53
N ARG A 97 -8.09 -6.36 -1.48
CA ARG A 97 -7.21 -7.44 -1.95
C ARG A 97 -6.93 -7.33 -3.44
N GLU A 98 -7.93 -6.95 -4.22
CA GLU A 98 -7.79 -6.73 -5.66
C GLU A 98 -6.86 -5.54 -5.97
N TYR A 99 -7.01 -4.41 -5.29
CA TYR A 99 -6.14 -3.25 -5.51
C TYR A 99 -4.69 -3.51 -5.10
N TRP A 100 -4.47 -4.27 -4.02
CA TRP A 100 -3.13 -4.75 -3.67
C TRP A 100 -2.52 -5.64 -4.74
N GLU A 101 -3.33 -6.48 -5.39
CA GLU A 101 -2.86 -7.27 -6.52
C GLU A 101 -2.42 -6.40 -7.69
N TRP A 102 -3.19 -5.35 -8.01
CA TRP A 102 -2.83 -4.41 -9.06
C TRP A 102 -1.53 -3.67 -8.75
N THR A 103 -1.36 -3.21 -7.50
CA THR A 103 -0.11 -2.57 -7.06
C THR A 103 1.08 -3.51 -7.20
N ASN A 104 0.96 -4.76 -6.74
CA ASN A 104 2.04 -5.74 -6.86
C ASN A 104 2.46 -5.96 -8.32
N GLN A 105 1.48 -6.18 -9.21
CA GLN A 105 1.74 -6.40 -10.64
C GLN A 105 2.37 -5.17 -11.31
N ALA A 106 1.92 -3.96 -10.95
CA ALA A 106 2.46 -2.72 -11.48
C ALA A 106 3.90 -2.48 -11.00
N THR A 107 4.20 -2.71 -9.72
CA THR A 107 5.54 -2.52 -9.18
C THR A 107 6.52 -3.58 -9.68
N GLU A 108 6.09 -4.83 -9.86
CA GLU A 108 6.91 -5.87 -10.50
C GLU A 108 7.26 -5.47 -11.94
N ARG A 109 6.29 -4.99 -12.71
CA ARG A 109 6.51 -4.50 -14.07
C ARG A 109 7.47 -3.32 -14.09
N GLU A 110 7.33 -2.37 -13.16
CA GLU A 110 8.24 -1.23 -13.04
C GLU A 110 9.68 -1.67 -12.73
N ALA A 111 9.86 -2.64 -11.82
CA ALA A 111 11.16 -3.20 -11.49
C ALA A 111 11.81 -3.91 -12.70
N GLN A 112 11.02 -4.64 -13.49
CA GLN A 112 11.47 -5.27 -14.74
C GLN A 112 11.89 -4.23 -15.78
N GLN A 113 11.08 -3.19 -15.98
CA GLN A 113 11.39 -2.09 -16.91
C GLN A 113 12.68 -1.36 -16.52
N ARG A 114 12.84 -1.07 -15.23
CA ARG A 114 14.04 -0.45 -14.65
C ARG A 114 15.28 -1.31 -14.89
N THR A 115 15.17 -2.62 -14.67
CA THR A 115 16.26 -3.59 -14.87
C THR A 115 16.66 -3.72 -16.34
N ASN A 116 15.68 -3.73 -17.24
CA ASN A 116 15.91 -3.86 -18.69
C ASN A 116 16.22 -2.53 -19.39
N ALA A 117 16.23 -1.42 -18.65
CA ALA A 117 16.35 -0.07 -19.17
C ALA A 117 15.34 0.24 -20.30
N THR A 118 14.11 -0.28 -20.17
CA THR A 118 13.02 -0.05 -21.12
C THR A 118 12.03 0.97 -20.57
N PHE A 119 11.42 1.73 -21.47
CA PHE A 119 10.39 2.70 -21.14
C PHE A 119 9.05 2.21 -21.70
N PRO A 120 7.96 2.22 -20.90
CA PRO A 120 6.62 1.91 -21.39
C PRO A 120 6.11 2.99 -22.34
N GLU A 121 5.14 2.61 -23.18
CA GLU A 121 4.33 3.60 -23.90
C GLU A 121 3.48 4.43 -22.92
N LEU A 122 3.00 5.61 -23.35
CA LEU A 122 2.30 6.54 -22.46
C LEU A 122 1.08 5.90 -21.76
N ASP A 123 0.28 5.13 -22.48
CA ASP A 123 -0.91 4.50 -21.91
C ASP A 123 -0.55 3.42 -20.88
N GLU A 124 0.52 2.65 -21.14
CA GLU A 124 1.05 1.66 -20.21
C GLU A 124 1.62 2.31 -18.95
N PHE A 125 2.32 3.44 -19.11
CA PHE A 125 2.83 4.24 -18.02
C PHE A 125 1.68 4.75 -17.13
N ILE A 126 0.64 5.32 -17.73
CA ILE A 126 -0.53 5.82 -16.99
C ILE A 126 -1.24 4.69 -16.25
N ALA A 127 -1.46 3.55 -16.91
CA ALA A 127 -2.07 2.38 -16.29
C ALA A 127 -1.23 1.86 -15.10
N GLY A 128 0.09 1.74 -15.29
CA GLY A 128 1.03 1.35 -14.25
C GLY A 128 0.98 2.29 -13.05
N ARG A 129 1.10 3.61 -13.27
CA ARG A 129 1.09 4.60 -12.17
C ARG A 129 -0.25 4.69 -11.44
N ARG A 130 -1.38 4.44 -12.11
CA ARG A 130 -2.69 4.36 -11.42
C ARG A 130 -2.74 3.17 -10.47
N ALA A 131 -2.17 2.03 -10.87
CA ALA A 131 -2.14 0.82 -10.07
C ALA A 131 -1.10 0.87 -8.94
N SER A 132 0.09 1.43 -9.18
CA SER A 132 1.16 1.51 -8.17
C SER A 132 1.10 2.74 -7.26
N GLY A 133 0.37 3.79 -7.65
CA GLY A 133 0.33 5.06 -6.90
C GLY A 133 -0.47 5.05 -5.60
N GLY A 134 -0.97 3.90 -5.13
CA GLY A 134 -1.66 3.75 -3.84
C GLY A 134 -3.02 4.44 -3.72
N CYS A 135 -3.54 5.03 -4.80
CA CYS A 135 -4.74 5.87 -4.76
C CYS A 135 -6.00 5.05 -4.45
N TYR A 136 -6.12 3.85 -5.01
CA TYR A 136 -7.29 2.99 -4.80
C TYR A 136 -7.38 2.53 -3.33
N GLN A 137 -6.26 2.12 -2.75
CA GLN A 137 -6.18 1.77 -1.33
C GLN A 137 -6.53 2.95 -0.42
N ALA A 138 -6.05 4.15 -0.76
CA ALA A 138 -6.35 5.35 0.00
C ALA A 138 -7.86 5.70 -0.01
N PHE A 139 -8.58 5.43 -1.10
CA PHE A 139 -10.02 5.61 -1.15
C PHE A 139 -10.76 4.60 -0.25
N ASP A 140 -10.35 3.33 -0.26
CA ASP A 140 -10.91 2.32 0.66
C ASP A 140 -10.66 2.71 2.12
N TRP A 141 -9.46 3.21 2.45
CA TRP A 141 -9.18 3.67 3.81
C TRP A 141 -10.05 4.85 4.22
N ALA A 142 -10.35 5.77 3.29
CA ALA A 142 -11.23 6.90 3.55
C ALA A 142 -12.68 6.46 3.81
N GLU A 143 -13.17 5.45 3.08
CA GLU A 143 -14.47 4.82 3.32
C GLU A 143 -14.55 4.21 4.73
N VAL A 144 -13.56 3.37 5.09
CA VAL A 144 -13.47 2.74 6.42
C VAL A 144 -13.42 3.80 7.52
N ALA A 145 -12.56 4.81 7.37
CA ALA A 145 -12.42 5.89 8.34
C ALA A 145 -13.69 6.76 8.45
N GLY A 146 -14.40 6.96 7.34
CA GLY A 146 -15.65 7.69 7.29
C GLY A 146 -16.86 6.90 7.79
N GLY A 147 -16.72 5.59 8.03
CA GLY A 147 -17.82 4.71 8.42
C GLY A 147 -18.89 4.58 7.35
N TYR A 148 -18.51 4.68 6.07
CA TYR A 148 -19.41 4.50 4.93
C TYR A 148 -18.75 3.59 3.89
N GLU A 149 -19.57 3.04 2.99
CA GLU A 149 -19.09 2.22 1.87
C GLU A 149 -19.77 2.70 0.59
N LEU A 150 -18.99 2.88 -0.48
CA LEU A 150 -19.53 3.21 -1.80
C LEU A 150 -20.06 1.94 -2.48
N PRO A 151 -21.20 2.04 -3.20
CA PRO A 151 -21.85 0.90 -3.86
C PRO A 151 -21.06 0.37 -5.06
#